data_AF-A0A0B2VEN1-F1
#
_entry.id   AF-A0A0B2VEN1-F1
#
_cell.length_a   1.000
_cell.length_b   1.000
_cell.length_c   1.000
_cell.angle_alpha   90.00
_cell.angle_beta   90.00
_cell.angle_gamma   90.00
#
_symmetry.space_group_name_H-M   'P 1'
#
loop_
_entity.id
_entity.type
_entity.pdbx_description
1 polymer ?
#
loop_
_entity_poly.entity_id
_entity_poly.type
_entity_poly.pdbx_seq_one_letter_code
_entity_poly.pdbx_strand_id
1 'polypeptide(L)'
;MCLSFIGQIIYASVMLTSFTLTLAAIFSPGWRQFTVSDEIRQQYNIPTYSGLLPFFCAFQANDNAIINITIAQMDDYCGKWWNEMEDHEKAVIVAMCVALVAEVIALVWVGITICACFCKKFIIHPLPVLALCIALFLCIAIGLFGSNFKDDIDVNPANDNVLKDVLESSKLGYSFYLTCGALAGAIIDIVVGSLTVMFSNLCL
;
A
#
# COMPACT_ATOMS: atom_id res chain seq x y z
N MET A 1 10.57 -32.77 -14.89
CA MET A 1 9.75 -31.67 -14.34
C MET A 1 10.30 -30.38 -14.94
N CYS A 2 9.48 -29.63 -15.67
CA CYS A 2 9.93 -28.48 -16.45
C CYS A 2 10.43 -27.37 -15.50
N LEU A 3 11.59 -26.78 -15.77
CA LEU A 3 12.12 -25.63 -15.03
C LEU A 3 11.09 -24.49 -14.89
N SER A 4 10.21 -24.36 -15.89
CA SER A 4 9.06 -23.44 -15.90
C SER A 4 8.08 -23.65 -14.72
N PHE A 5 7.91 -24.86 -14.19
CA PHE A 5 7.03 -25.12 -13.05
C PHE A 5 7.62 -24.58 -11.73
N ILE A 6 8.93 -24.73 -11.56
CA ILE A 6 9.65 -24.18 -10.40
C ILE A 6 9.55 -22.65 -10.43
N GLY A 7 9.74 -22.03 -11.59
CA GLY A 7 9.57 -20.58 -11.77
C GLY A 7 8.17 -20.08 -11.41
N GLN A 8 7.12 -20.83 -11.77
CA GLN A 8 5.74 -20.50 -11.40
C GLN A 8 5.49 -20.59 -9.88
N ILE A 9 6.07 -21.57 -9.18
CA ILE A 9 5.95 -21.68 -7.72
C ILE A 9 6.66 -20.52 -7.03
N ILE A 10 7.87 -20.18 -7.47
CA ILE A 10 8.63 -19.06 -6.90
C ILE A 10 7.86 -17.76 -7.12
N TYR A 11 7.38 -17.51 -8.34
CA TYR A 11 6.55 -16.35 -8.66
C TYR A 11 5.31 -16.28 -7.76
N ALA A 12 4.58 -17.39 -7.63
CA ALA A 12 3.38 -17.44 -6.77
C ALA A 12 3.71 -17.10 -5.31
N SER A 13 4.84 -17.60 -4.79
CA SER A 13 5.25 -17.37 -3.40
C SER A 13 5.64 -15.91 -3.12
N VAL A 14 6.37 -15.29 -4.03
CA VAL A 14 6.80 -13.89 -3.92
C VAL A 14 5.59 -12.98 -4.10
N MET A 15 4.74 -13.24 -5.11
CA MET A 15 3.52 -12.46 -5.35
C MET A 15 2.54 -12.55 -4.17
N LEU A 16 2.42 -13.73 -3.55
CA LEU A 16 1.60 -13.88 -2.34
C LEU A 16 2.16 -13.06 -1.17
N THR A 17 3.48 -13.03 -1.02
CA THR A 17 4.13 -12.20 -0.01
C THR A 17 3.88 -10.71 -0.28
N SER A 18 4.08 -10.25 -1.52
CA SER A 18 3.75 -8.88 -1.93
C SER A 18 2.29 -8.54 -1.66
N PHE A 19 1.36 -9.41 -2.04
CA PHE A 19 -0.06 -9.24 -1.74
C PHE A 19 -0.34 -9.07 -0.24
N THR A 20 0.26 -9.92 0.61
CA THR A 20 0.07 -9.78 2.07
C THR A 20 0.67 -8.49 2.61
N LEU A 21 1.79 -8.03 2.07
CA LEU A 21 2.42 -6.76 2.46
C LEU A 21 1.60 -5.56 1.99
N THR A 22 1.10 -5.56 0.75
CA THR A 22 0.21 -4.52 0.21
C THR A 22 -1.08 -4.46 1.03
N LEU A 23 -1.69 -5.61 1.30
CA LEU A 23 -2.89 -5.71 2.14
C LEU A 23 -2.61 -5.17 3.55
N ALA A 24 -1.54 -5.62 4.19
CA ALA A 24 -1.16 -5.15 5.52
C ALA A 24 -0.89 -3.64 5.51
N ALA A 25 -0.24 -3.09 4.48
CA ALA A 25 0.04 -1.66 4.35
C ALA A 25 -1.25 -0.84 4.22
N ILE A 26 -2.19 -1.25 3.36
CA ILE A 26 -3.48 -0.57 3.16
C ILE A 26 -4.31 -0.57 4.46
N PHE A 27 -4.35 -1.71 5.14
CA PHE A 27 -5.12 -1.92 6.36
C PHE A 27 -4.33 -1.63 7.64
N SER A 28 -3.19 -0.95 7.58
CA SER A 28 -2.47 -0.53 8.78
C SER A 28 -2.57 0.98 9.00
N PRO A 29 -2.69 1.43 10.27
CA PRO A 29 -2.72 2.83 10.61
C PRO A 29 -1.32 3.49 10.59
N GLY A 30 -0.28 2.82 10.08
CA GLY A 30 1.12 3.19 10.27
C GLY A 30 1.77 3.93 9.12
N TRP A 31 1.05 4.81 8.42
CA TRP A 31 1.62 5.54 7.26
C TRP A 31 2.43 6.76 7.68
N ARG A 32 1.91 7.54 8.62
CA ARG A 32 2.66 8.62 9.28
C ARG A 32 2.78 8.32 10.77
N GLN A 33 3.94 8.64 11.34
CA GLN A 33 4.19 8.59 12.78
C GLN A 33 4.49 10.00 13.30
N PHE A 34 3.70 10.46 14.27
CA PHE A 34 3.89 11.78 14.87
C PHE A 34 4.78 11.66 16.11
N THR A 35 5.95 12.31 16.08
CA THR A 35 6.95 12.25 17.16
C THR A 35 6.90 13.52 18.02
N VAL A 36 5.76 13.76 18.68
CA VAL A 36 5.55 14.92 19.57
C VAL A 36 5.79 14.58 21.04
N SER A 37 6.09 15.59 21.87
CA SER A 37 6.20 15.42 23.32
C SER A 37 4.85 15.01 23.94
N ASP A 38 4.88 14.25 25.02
CA ASP A 38 3.67 13.72 25.68
C ASP A 38 2.73 14.84 26.17
N GLU A 39 3.29 16.00 26.55
CA GLU A 39 2.54 17.18 26.99
C GLU A 39 1.70 17.78 25.86
N ILE A 40 2.30 17.97 24.67
CA ILE A 40 1.60 18.48 23.48
C ILE A 40 0.58 17.43 22.98
N ARG A 41 0.97 16.15 23.05
CA ARG A 41 0.09 15.04 22.66
C ARG A 41 -1.20 15.02 23.46
N GLN A 42 -1.12 15.20 24.78
CA GLN A 42 -2.30 15.22 25.64
C GLN A 42 -3.11 16.51 25.46
N GLN A 43 -2.46 17.65 25.23
CA GLN A 43 -3.13 18.93 25.04
C GLN A 43 -3.94 19.00 23.74
N TYR A 44 -3.43 18.43 22.65
CA TYR A 44 -4.07 18.49 21.33
C TYR A 44 -4.65 17.14 20.87
N ASN A 45 -4.58 16.11 21.72
CA ASN A 45 -5.10 14.75 21.47
C ASN A 45 -4.65 14.19 20.09
N ILE A 46 -3.33 14.22 19.85
CA ILE A 46 -2.72 13.85 18.58
C ILE A 46 -2.44 12.33 18.56
N PRO A 47 -2.99 11.57 17.60
CA PRO A 47 -2.75 10.13 17.50
C PRO A 47 -1.28 9.82 17.18
N THR A 48 -0.79 8.67 17.64
CA THR A 48 0.60 8.22 17.36
C THR A 48 0.84 7.82 15.93
N TYR A 49 -0.20 7.34 15.26
CA TYR A 49 -0.13 6.84 13.91
C TYR A 49 -1.37 7.28 13.13
N SER A 50 -1.19 7.62 11.85
CA SER A 50 -2.31 7.84 10.93
C SER A 50 -2.27 6.86 9.75
N GLY A 51 -3.43 6.25 9.48
CA GLY A 51 -3.62 5.33 8.37
C GLY A 51 -3.96 6.02 7.06
N LEU A 52 -3.92 5.24 5.97
CA LEU A 52 -4.28 5.71 4.64
C LEU A 52 -5.80 5.66 4.40
N LEU A 53 -6.49 4.64 4.90
CA LEU A 53 -7.91 4.43 4.59
C LEU A 53 -8.88 5.16 5.54
N PRO A 54 -10.04 5.62 5.02
CA PRO A 54 -11.07 6.30 5.80
C PRO A 54 -11.73 5.38 6.84
N PHE A 55 -11.66 4.05 6.72
CA PHE A 55 -12.21 3.18 7.76
C PHE A 55 -11.48 3.35 9.11
N PHE A 56 -10.24 3.85 9.09
CA PHE A 56 -9.47 4.20 10.27
C PHE A 56 -9.66 5.63 10.71
N CYS A 57 -10.67 6.36 10.19
CA CYS A 57 -11.10 7.69 10.64
C CYS A 57 -10.65 7.91 12.08
N ALA A 58 -9.63 8.76 12.23
CA ALA A 58 -8.77 8.81 13.41
C ALA A 58 -9.59 8.55 14.68
N PHE A 59 -9.37 7.39 15.30
CA PHE A 59 -10.03 7.04 16.56
C PHE A 59 -9.60 8.08 17.59
N GLN A 60 -10.37 9.16 17.71
CA GLN A 60 -10.33 10.04 18.85
C GLN A 60 -11.33 9.47 19.86
N ALA A 61 -10.96 8.34 20.46
CA ALA A 61 -11.57 7.91 21.70
C ALA A 61 -11.08 8.89 22.77
N ASN A 62 -11.83 9.99 22.95
CA ASN A 62 -11.79 10.68 24.21
C ASN A 62 -12.30 9.66 25.24
N ASP A 63 -11.40 9.16 26.10
CA ASP A 63 -11.65 8.11 27.11
C ASP A 63 -12.79 8.43 28.11
N ASN A 64 -13.43 9.60 27.97
CA ASN A 64 -14.43 10.14 28.88
C ASN A 64 -15.77 10.40 28.19
N ALA A 65 -15.83 10.31 26.86
CA ALA A 65 -17.06 10.50 26.12
C ALA A 65 -17.58 9.12 25.73
N ILE A 66 -18.59 8.62 26.46
CA ILE A 66 -19.45 7.53 25.99
C ILE A 66 -20.21 8.09 24.79
N ILE A 67 -19.56 8.12 23.62
CA ILE A 67 -20.22 8.52 22.41
C ILE A 67 -20.94 7.27 21.90
N ASN A 68 -22.25 7.20 22.16
CA ASN A 68 -23.17 6.32 21.44
C ASN A 68 -23.23 6.79 19.97
N ILE A 69 -22.13 6.67 19.23
CA ILE A 69 -22.08 7.00 17.81
C ILE A 69 -22.87 5.93 17.09
N THR A 70 -24.02 6.31 16.57
CA THR A 70 -24.78 5.46 15.65
C THR A 70 -24.00 5.33 14.34
N ILE A 71 -24.12 4.19 13.65
CA ILE A 71 -23.40 3.89 12.40
C ILE A 71 -23.54 5.02 11.35
N ALA A 72 -24.68 5.72 11.35
CA ALA A 72 -24.95 6.86 10.46
C ALA A 72 -24.06 8.09 10.72
N GLN A 73 -23.65 8.34 11.97
CA GLN A 73 -22.78 9.48 12.31
C GLN A 73 -21.30 9.22 12.01
N MET A 74 -20.88 7.94 11.97
CA MET A 74 -19.54 7.58 11.49
C MET A 74 -19.42 7.77 9.97
N ASP A 75 -20.49 7.50 9.22
CA ASP A 75 -20.53 7.65 7.77
C ASP A 75 -20.37 9.13 7.35
N ASP A 76 -21.09 10.05 8.01
CA ASP A 76 -20.94 11.50 7.78
C ASP A 76 -19.56 12.03 8.17
N TYR A 77 -18.99 11.54 9.27
CA TYR A 77 -17.65 11.96 9.72
C TYR A 77 -16.56 11.49 8.75
N CYS A 78 -16.63 10.23 8.30
CA CYS A 78 -15.67 9.69 7.35
C CYS A 78 -15.84 10.24 5.94
N GLY A 79 -17.08 10.50 5.51
CA GLY A 79 -17.34 11.19 4.26
C GLY A 79 -16.77 12.61 4.25
N LYS A 80 -16.91 13.34 5.36
CA LYS A 80 -16.32 14.68 5.51
C LYS A 80 -14.79 14.64 5.54
N TRP A 81 -14.20 13.74 6.31
CA TRP A 81 -12.75 13.54 6.38
C TRP A 81 -12.16 13.20 5.01
N TRP A 82 -12.80 12.28 4.27
CA TRP A 82 -12.38 11.95 2.90
C TRP A 82 -12.41 13.16 1.97
N ASN A 83 -13.46 13.98 2.06
CA ASN A 83 -13.57 15.16 1.20
C ASN A 83 -12.53 16.24 1.53
N GLU A 84 -12.18 16.39 2.81
CA GLU A 84 -11.16 17.35 3.29
C GLU A 84 -9.72 16.86 3.09
N MET A 85 -9.52 15.57 2.80
CA MET A 85 -8.21 14.99 2.51
C MET A 85 -7.62 15.52 1.20
N GLU A 86 -6.30 15.66 1.17
CA GLU A 86 -5.59 16.20 0.02
C GLU A 86 -5.66 15.25 -1.19
N ASP A 87 -5.72 15.82 -2.41
CA ASP A 87 -6.02 15.05 -3.62
C ASP A 87 -4.96 13.98 -3.95
N HIS A 88 -3.72 14.19 -3.55
CA HIS A 88 -2.66 13.18 -3.71
C HIS A 88 -2.78 12.00 -2.76
N GLU A 89 -3.26 12.18 -1.53
CA GLU A 89 -3.47 11.02 -0.63
C GLU A 89 -4.59 10.12 -1.18
N LYS A 90 -5.66 10.72 -1.72
CA LYS A 90 -6.71 10.00 -2.46
C LYS A 90 -6.12 9.23 -3.65
N ALA A 91 -5.21 9.85 -4.41
CA ALA A 91 -4.56 9.19 -5.55
C ALA A 91 -3.70 7.99 -5.12
N VAL A 92 -2.97 8.10 -4.01
CA VAL A 92 -2.19 6.99 -3.43
C VAL A 92 -3.12 5.82 -3.06
N ILE A 93 -4.24 6.10 -2.39
CA ILE A 93 -5.21 5.08 -2.00
C ILE A 93 -5.76 4.35 -3.23
N VAL A 94 -6.17 5.09 -4.25
CA VAL A 94 -6.69 4.51 -5.50
C VAL A 94 -5.61 3.65 -6.19
N ALA A 95 -4.37 4.15 -6.28
CA ALA A 95 -3.26 3.40 -6.90
C ALA A 95 -2.96 2.09 -6.15
N MET A 96 -2.98 2.11 -4.81
CA MET A 96 -2.80 0.91 -4.00
C MET A 96 -3.95 -0.10 -4.14
N CYS A 97 -5.20 0.37 -4.20
CA CYS A 97 -6.34 -0.50 -4.45
C CYS A 97 -6.26 -1.17 -5.83
N VAL A 98 -5.86 -0.43 -6.87
CA VAL A 98 -5.67 -0.97 -8.22
C VAL A 98 -4.53 -2.00 -8.24
N ALA A 99 -3.42 -1.72 -7.55
CA ALA A 99 -2.32 -2.69 -7.40
C ALA A 99 -2.80 -3.98 -6.73
N LEU A 100 -3.57 -3.88 -5.64
CA LEU A 100 -4.08 -5.05 -4.91
C LEU A 100 -5.02 -5.91 -5.77
N VAL A 101 -5.90 -5.28 -6.56
CA VAL A 101 -6.75 -6.03 -7.51
C VAL A 101 -5.90 -6.73 -8.58
N ALA A 102 -4.86 -6.08 -9.08
CA ALA A 102 -3.94 -6.67 -10.05
C ALA A 102 -3.14 -7.84 -9.45
N GLU A 103 -2.72 -7.77 -8.18
CA GLU A 103 -2.09 -8.88 -7.44
C GLU A 103 -3.01 -10.10 -7.34
N VAL A 104 -4.29 -9.89 -7.00
CA VAL A 104 -5.29 -10.98 -6.96
C VAL A 104 -5.46 -11.62 -8.34
N ILE A 105 -5.54 -10.81 -9.39
CA ILE A 105 -5.62 -11.31 -10.78
C ILE A 105 -4.37 -12.13 -11.11
N ALA A 106 -3.17 -11.65 -10.75
CA ALA A 106 -1.91 -12.36 -10.98
C ALA A 106 -1.85 -13.71 -10.25
N LEU A 107 -2.31 -13.77 -9.00
CA LEU A 107 -2.38 -15.01 -8.21
C LEU A 107 -3.39 -16.02 -8.80
N VAL A 108 -4.58 -15.56 -9.21
CA VAL A 108 -5.55 -16.42 -9.89
C VAL A 108 -4.97 -16.92 -11.21
N TRP A 109 -4.30 -16.05 -11.97
CA TRP A 109 -3.69 -16.40 -13.24
C TRP A 109 -2.59 -17.44 -13.08
N VAL A 110 -1.69 -17.28 -12.10
CA VAL A 110 -0.63 -18.27 -11.83
C VAL A 110 -1.23 -19.62 -11.45
N GLY A 111 -2.30 -19.64 -10.65
CA GLY A 111 -3.05 -20.85 -10.31
C GLY A 111 -3.59 -21.58 -11.56
N ILE A 112 -4.22 -20.84 -12.48
CA ILE A 112 -4.71 -21.40 -13.76
C ILE A 112 -3.54 -21.96 -14.59
N THR A 113 -2.41 -21.23 -14.65
CA THR A 113 -1.24 -21.66 -15.44
C THR A 113 -0.53 -22.91 -14.88
N ILE A 114 -0.65 -23.14 -13.57
CA ILE A 114 -0.14 -24.33 -12.87
C ILE A 114 -1.01 -25.54 -13.20
N CYS A 115 -2.34 -25.38 -13.24
CA CYS A 115 -3.30 -26.45 -13.54
C CYS A 115 -3.41 -26.78 -15.04
N ALA A 116 -3.13 -25.82 -15.93
CA ALA A 116 -3.24 -26.00 -17.38
C ALA A 116 -2.01 -26.73 -17.98
N CYS A 117 -1.96 -28.06 -17.86
CA CYS A 117 -0.83 -28.88 -18.32
C CYS A 117 -0.61 -28.94 -19.85
N PHE A 118 -1.54 -28.50 -20.71
CA PHE A 118 -1.48 -28.78 -22.17
C PHE A 118 -1.36 -27.55 -23.11
N CYS A 119 -1.43 -26.30 -22.63
CA CYS A 119 -1.39 -25.09 -23.49
C CYS A 119 -0.50 -23.95 -22.95
N LYS A 120 0.73 -24.25 -22.51
CA LYS A 120 1.59 -23.31 -21.77
C LYS A 120 2.11 -22.09 -22.55
N LYS A 121 2.21 -22.14 -23.89
CA LYS A 121 3.00 -21.14 -24.64
C LYS A 121 2.45 -19.70 -24.63
N PHE A 122 1.12 -19.52 -24.65
CA PHE A 122 0.49 -18.20 -24.65
C PHE A 122 0.07 -17.70 -23.26
N ILE A 123 -0.18 -18.62 -22.31
CA ILE A 123 -0.75 -18.28 -21.00
C ILE A 123 0.31 -17.76 -20.02
N ILE A 124 1.61 -18.00 -20.27
CA ILE A 124 2.69 -17.59 -19.36
C ILE A 124 3.12 -16.12 -19.58
N HIS A 125 2.96 -15.57 -20.78
CA HIS A 125 3.38 -14.20 -21.12
C HIS A 125 2.74 -13.07 -20.29
N PRO A 126 1.46 -13.15 -19.87
CA PRO A 126 0.83 -12.12 -19.05
C PRO A 126 1.42 -11.95 -17.65
N LEU A 127 2.07 -12.96 -17.06
CA LEU A 127 2.60 -12.92 -15.69
C LEU A 127 3.62 -11.80 -15.44
N PRO A 128 4.70 -11.67 -16.24
CA PRO A 128 5.64 -10.56 -16.07
C PRO A 128 5.01 -9.19 -16.36
N VAL A 129 4.03 -9.13 -17.28
CA VAL A 129 3.32 -7.88 -17.59
C VAL A 129 2.46 -7.43 -16.41
N LEU A 130 1.73 -8.36 -15.77
CA LEU A 130 0.96 -8.08 -14.57
C LEU A 130 1.85 -7.62 -13.41
N ALA A 131 2.98 -8.30 -13.18
CA ALA A 131 3.96 -7.89 -12.17
C ALA A 131 4.52 -6.48 -12.44
N LEU A 132 4.77 -6.15 -13.71
CA LEU A 132 5.21 -4.82 -14.11
C LEU A 132 4.14 -3.75 -13.85
N CYS A 133 2.87 -4.04 -14.18
CA CYS A 133 1.77 -3.13 -13.86
C CYS A 133 1.64 -2.89 -12.35
N ILE A 134 1.71 -3.95 -11.54
CA ILE A 134 1.67 -3.86 -10.06
C ILE A 134 2.83 -2.99 -9.56
N ALA A 135 4.05 -3.25 -10.02
CA ALA A 135 5.22 -2.47 -9.63
C ALA A 135 5.09 -0.98 -10.00
N LEU A 136 4.51 -0.66 -11.17
CA LEU A 136 4.27 0.73 -11.56
C LEU A 136 3.27 1.43 -10.64
N PHE A 137 2.13 0.80 -10.33
CA PHE A 137 1.14 1.39 -9.42
C PHE A 137 1.68 1.57 -8.01
N LEU A 138 2.42 0.58 -7.48
CA LEU A 138 3.07 0.69 -6.18
C LEU A 138 4.17 1.78 -6.18
N CYS A 139 4.92 1.91 -7.27
CA CYS A 139 5.93 2.95 -7.44
C CYS A 139 5.30 4.35 -7.46
N ILE A 140 4.18 4.53 -8.18
CA ILE A 140 3.43 5.80 -8.18
C ILE A 140 2.91 6.12 -6.78
N ALA A 141 2.33 5.13 -6.08
CA ALA A 141 1.83 5.30 -4.71
C ALA A 141 2.94 5.76 -3.73
N ILE A 142 4.08 5.06 -3.74
CA ILE A 142 5.24 5.41 -2.89
C ILE A 142 5.82 6.76 -3.30
N GLY A 143 5.90 7.05 -4.60
CA GLY A 143 6.45 8.29 -5.14
C GLY A 143 5.65 9.51 -4.71
N LEU A 144 4.33 9.49 -4.91
CA LEU A 144 3.43 10.57 -4.51
C LEU A 144 3.43 10.80 -3.00
N PHE A 145 3.38 9.71 -2.22
CA PHE A 145 3.41 9.83 -0.76
C PHE A 145 4.77 10.36 -0.27
N GLY A 146 5.87 9.88 -0.85
CA GLY A 146 7.22 10.25 -0.44
C GLY A 146 7.67 11.64 -0.89
N SER A 147 7.21 12.14 -2.04
CA SER A 147 7.52 13.51 -2.49
C SER A 147 6.80 14.53 -1.62
N ASN A 148 5.50 14.32 -1.40
CA ASN A 148 4.68 15.33 -0.74
C ASN A 148 4.95 15.38 0.77
N PHE A 149 5.45 14.31 1.36
CA PHE A 149 5.97 14.32 2.72
C PHE A 149 7.15 15.31 2.91
N LYS A 150 7.93 15.58 1.86
CA LYS A 150 9.02 16.58 1.93
C LYS A 150 8.49 18.00 1.78
N ASP A 151 7.45 18.17 0.98
CA ASP A 151 6.84 19.49 0.73
C ASP A 151 6.01 19.97 1.93
N ASP A 152 5.40 19.05 2.70
CA ASP A 152 4.73 19.34 4.00
C ASP A 152 5.70 19.94 5.05
N ILE A 153 7.01 19.73 4.91
CA ILE A 153 8.05 20.25 5.81
C ILE A 153 8.42 21.71 5.47
N ASP A 154 8.16 22.17 4.23
CA ASP A 154 8.54 23.51 3.74
C ASP A 154 7.38 24.52 3.78
N VAL A 155 6.37 24.28 4.63
CA VAL A 155 5.26 25.22 4.81
C VAL A 155 5.73 26.43 5.61
N ASN A 156 5.81 27.59 4.93
CA ASN A 156 6.04 28.91 5.51
C ASN A 156 4.93 29.23 6.53
N PRO A 157 5.22 29.28 7.85
CA PRO A 157 4.18 29.29 8.88
C PRO A 157 3.67 30.71 9.11
N ALA A 158 2.56 31.07 8.48
CA ALA A 158 1.72 32.12 9.00
C ALA A 158 0.82 31.51 10.09
N ASN A 159 1.27 31.55 11.34
CA ASN A 159 0.45 31.64 12.57
C ASN A 159 0.29 30.45 13.54
N ASP A 160 1.00 29.31 13.42
CA ASP A 160 1.01 28.31 14.51
C ASP A 160 2.31 27.51 14.63
N ASN A 161 3.11 27.87 15.62
CA ASN A 161 4.44 27.31 15.93
C ASN A 161 4.37 25.88 16.46
N VAL A 162 3.24 25.46 17.06
CA VAL A 162 3.07 24.08 17.57
C VAL A 162 2.85 23.09 16.42
N LEU A 163 2.06 23.46 15.41
CA LEU A 163 1.78 22.61 14.26
C LEU A 163 3.04 22.35 13.42
N LYS A 164 3.92 23.35 13.33
CA LYS A 164 5.21 23.22 12.66
C LYS A 164 6.12 22.17 13.34
N ASP A 165 6.24 22.20 14.66
CA ASP A 165 7.04 21.21 15.40
C ASP A 165 6.48 19.79 15.26
N VAL A 166 5.15 19.63 15.15
CA VAL A 166 4.50 18.33 14.90
C VAL A 166 4.80 17.80 13.50
N LEU A 167 4.76 18.66 12.48
CA LEU A 167 5.05 18.30 11.09
C LEU A 167 6.54 18.01 10.87
N GLU A 168 7.44 18.84 11.40
CA GLU A 168 8.90 18.63 11.29
C GLU A 168 9.38 17.37 12.03
N SER A 169 8.69 16.97 13.11
CA SER A 169 9.00 15.75 13.87
C SER A 169 8.33 14.48 13.33
N SER A 170 7.50 14.60 12.29
CA SER A 170 6.82 13.46 11.70
C SER A 170 7.80 12.54 10.96
N LYS A 171 7.64 11.23 11.12
CA LYS A 171 8.44 10.21 10.44
C LYS A 171 7.57 9.34 9.54
N LEU A 172 8.18 8.80 8.49
CA LEU A 172 7.58 7.75 7.67
C LEU A 172 7.27 6.55 8.58
N GLY A 173 6.01 6.12 8.58
CA GLY A 173 5.59 5.00 9.41
C GLY A 173 5.90 3.64 8.78
N TYR A 174 5.68 2.57 9.53
CA TYR A 174 6.02 1.21 9.10
C TYR A 174 5.25 0.74 7.85
N SER A 175 4.02 1.23 7.63
CA SER A 175 3.18 0.86 6.48
C SER A 175 3.79 1.30 5.15
N PHE A 176 4.52 2.42 5.16
CA PHE A 176 5.29 2.87 4.00
C PHE A 176 6.38 1.83 3.64
N TYR A 177 7.12 1.35 4.65
CA TYR A 177 8.15 0.32 4.46
C TYR A 177 7.57 -1.03 4.03
N LEU A 178 6.37 -1.40 4.51
CA LEU A 178 5.65 -2.59 4.03
C LEU A 178 5.36 -2.48 2.53
N THR A 179 4.91 -1.31 2.07
CA THR A 179 4.66 -1.04 0.64
C THR A 179 5.95 -1.08 -0.18
N CYS A 180 7.06 -0.54 0.35
CA CYS A 180 8.37 -0.69 -0.29
C CYS A 180 8.79 -2.17 -0.40
N GLY A 181 8.52 -2.97 0.62
CA GLY A 181 8.74 -4.42 0.59
C GLY A 181 7.89 -5.11 -0.49
N ALA A 182 6.62 -4.74 -0.61
CA ALA A 182 5.72 -5.24 -1.65
C ALA A 182 6.22 -4.89 -3.05
N LEU A 183 6.68 -3.65 -3.26
CA LEU A 183 7.30 -3.21 -4.52
C LEU A 183 8.56 -4.02 -4.85
N ALA A 184 9.44 -4.26 -3.87
CA ALA A 184 10.63 -5.07 -4.07
C ALA A 184 10.26 -6.50 -4.50
N GLY A 185 9.25 -7.10 -3.87
CA GLY A 185 8.72 -8.41 -4.28
C GLY A 185 8.15 -8.38 -5.71
N ALA A 186 7.39 -7.35 -6.08
CA ALA A 186 6.87 -7.21 -7.44
C ALA A 186 8.00 -7.11 -8.49
N ILE A 187 9.10 -6.41 -8.18
CA ILE A 187 10.29 -6.34 -9.06
C ILE A 187 10.95 -7.70 -9.21
N ILE A 188 11.08 -8.47 -8.11
CA ILE A 188 11.59 -9.84 -8.15
C ILE A 188 10.71 -10.70 -9.06
N ASP A 189 9.38 -10.56 -8.97
CA ASP A 189 8.43 -11.29 -9.82
C ASP A 189 8.50 -10.92 -11.30
N ILE A 190 8.88 -9.69 -11.65
CA ILE A 190 9.17 -9.33 -13.06
C ILE A 190 10.34 -10.18 -13.58
N VAL A 191 11.41 -10.31 -12.80
CA VAL A 191 12.60 -11.09 -13.18
C VAL A 191 12.26 -12.58 -13.25
N VAL A 192 11.62 -13.12 -12.21
CA VAL A 192 11.22 -14.54 -12.14
C VAL A 192 10.23 -14.88 -13.25
N GLY A 193 9.25 -14.02 -13.50
CA GLY A 193 8.27 -14.17 -14.59
C GLY A 193 8.94 -14.17 -15.96
N SER A 194 9.89 -13.26 -16.19
CA SER A 194 10.64 -13.18 -17.44
C SER A 194 11.51 -14.42 -17.69
N LEU A 195 12.21 -14.90 -16.66
CA LEU A 195 12.98 -16.15 -16.72
C LEU A 195 12.06 -17.36 -16.96
N THR A 196 10.88 -17.39 -16.33
CA THR A 196 9.90 -18.45 -16.52
C THR A 196 9.39 -18.52 -17.96
N VAL A 197 9.14 -17.36 -18.59
CA VAL A 197 8.80 -17.27 -20.02
C VAL A 197 9.96 -17.78 -20.88
N MET A 198 11.19 -17.35 -20.61
CA MET A 198 12.37 -17.79 -21.37
C MET A 198 12.55 -19.31 -21.31
N PHE A 199 12.48 -19.91 -20.12
CA PHE A 199 12.59 -21.36 -19.95
C PHE A 199 11.43 -22.14 -20.57
N SER A 200 10.23 -21.55 -20.64
CA SER A 200 9.09 -22.17 -21.32
C SER A 200 9.31 -22.31 -22.84
N ASN A 201 10.11 -21.41 -23.43
CA ASN A 201 10.47 -21.47 -24.85
C ASN A 201 11.65 -22.40 -25.16
N LEU A 202 12.54 -22.65 -24.18
CA LEU A 202 13.70 -23.55 -24.31
C LEU A 202 13.38 -25.04 -24.08
N CYS A 203 12.32 -25.36 -23.35
CA CYS A 203 11.90 -26.74 -23.07
C CYS A 203 10.87 -27.30 -24.07
N LEU A 204 10.78 -26.72 -25.28
CA LEU A 204 9.86 -27.15 -26.35
C LEU A 204 10.64 -27.57 -27.59
#